data_AF-A0A1I0H5C6-F1
#
_entry.id   AF-A0A1I0H5C6-F1
#
_cell.length_a   1.000
_cell.length_b   1.000
_cell.length_c   1.000
_cell.angle_alpha   90.00
_cell.angle_beta   90.00
_cell.angle_gamma   90.00
#
_symmetry.space_group_name_H-M   'P 1'
#
loop_
_entity.id
_entity.type
_entity.pdbx_description
1 polymer ?
#
loop_
_entity_poly.entity_id
_entity_poly.type
_entity_poly.pdbx_seq_one_letter_code
_entity_poly.pdbx_strand_id
1 'polypeptide(L)' 'GITETRLVNEFKSCNVYSRPECMNCWARMYCAGGCSANALHSTGDIHGVYEYGCKLFRKRMECALMMKVAEAQMRAEKE' A
#
# COMPACT_ATOMS: atom_id res chain seq x y z
N GLY A 1 -9.23 -12.28 26.63
CA GLY A 1 -9.30 -12.03 25.17
C GLY A 1 -9.48 -10.55 24.91
N ILE A 2 -9.45 -10.11 23.64
CA ILE A 2 -9.73 -8.70 23.28
C ILE A 2 -11.20 -8.39 23.60
N THR A 3 -11.44 -7.35 24.40
CA THR A 3 -12.79 -6.95 24.87
C THR A 3 -13.41 -5.85 24.02
N GLU A 4 -12.60 -4.99 23.40
CA GLU A 4 -13.06 -3.84 22.61
C GLU A 4 -13.31 -4.24 21.15
N THR A 5 -14.45 -4.88 20.90
CA THR A 5 -14.81 -5.41 19.57
C THR A 5 -15.10 -4.31 18.56
N ARG A 6 -15.49 -3.09 19.00
CA ARG A 6 -15.72 -1.94 18.11
C ARG A 6 -14.44 -1.54 17.40
N LEU A 7 -13.33 -1.40 18.13
CA LEU A 7 -12.02 -1.08 17.54
C LEU A 7 -11.55 -2.19 16.61
N VAL A 8 -11.80 -3.46 16.94
CA VAL A 8 -11.48 -4.57 16.04
C VAL A 8 -12.20 -4.42 14.69
N ASN A 9 -13.49 -4.08 14.72
CA ASN A 9 -14.27 -3.90 13.50
C ASN A 9 -13.83 -2.65 12.71
N GLU A 10 -13.46 -1.58 13.41
CA GLU A 10 -12.96 -0.35 12.80
C GLU A 10 -11.60 -0.55 12.11
N PHE A 11 -10.67 -1.28 12.73
CA PHE A 11 -9.40 -1.60 12.08
C PHE A 11 -9.55 -2.58 10.91
N LYS A 12 -10.52 -3.51 10.97
CA LYS A 12 -10.81 -4.42 9.84
C LYS A 12 -11.26 -3.66 8.59
N SER A 13 -11.94 -2.51 8.75
CA SER A 13 -12.32 -1.67 7.62
C SER A 13 -11.18 -0.80 7.09
N CYS A 14 -9.98 -0.81 7.67
CA CYS A 14 -8.83 -0.04 7.19
C CYS A 14 -8.03 -0.84 6.14
N ASN A 15 -8.54 -0.97 4.91
CA ASN A 15 -7.92 -1.80 3.88
C ASN A 15 -8.05 -1.18 2.48
N VAL A 16 -7.42 -1.84 1.49
CA VAL A 16 -7.36 -1.35 0.10
C VAL A 16 -8.74 -1.20 -0.57
N TYR A 17 -9.75 -1.94 -0.14
CA TYR A 17 -11.08 -1.92 -0.76
C TYR A 17 -12.00 -0.82 -0.21
N SER A 18 -11.74 -0.34 1.01
CA SER A 18 -12.56 0.66 1.68
C SER A 18 -12.10 2.10 1.46
N ARG A 19 -10.82 2.30 1.08
CA ARG A 19 -10.22 3.62 0.87
C ARG A 19 -10.52 4.12 -0.55
N PRO A 20 -11.28 5.22 -0.75
CA PRO A 20 -11.66 5.71 -2.08
C PRO A 20 -10.45 6.00 -3.00
N GLU A 21 -9.37 6.53 -2.45
CA GLU A 21 -8.13 6.87 -3.16
C GLU A 21 -7.41 5.62 -3.69
N CYS A 22 -7.67 4.45 -3.08
CA CYS A 22 -7.09 3.18 -3.51
C CYS A 22 -7.84 2.57 -4.70
N MET A 23 -9.09 2.96 -4.95
CA MET A 23 -9.97 2.32 -5.96
C MET A 23 -9.32 2.27 -7.35
N ASN A 24 -8.74 3.40 -7.78
CA ASN A 24 -8.12 3.57 -9.10
C ASN A 24 -6.58 3.55 -9.07
N CYS A 25 -5.97 3.09 -7.96
CA CYS A 25 -4.52 3.05 -7.83
C CYS A 25 -3.94 1.78 -8.46
N TRP A 26 -3.04 1.93 -9.43
CA TRP A 26 -2.38 0.78 -10.10
C TRP A 26 -1.57 -0.09 -9.13
N ALA A 27 -1.01 0.53 -8.08
CA ALA A 27 -0.16 -0.15 -7.10
C ALA A 27 -0.94 -0.78 -5.94
N ARG A 28 -2.29 -0.74 -5.97
CA ARG A 28 -3.12 -1.10 -4.81
C ARG A 28 -2.91 -2.53 -4.31
N MET A 29 -2.65 -3.46 -5.22
CA MET A 29 -2.38 -4.87 -4.87
C MET A 29 -0.95 -5.11 -4.39
N TYR A 30 -0.03 -4.14 -4.60
CA TYR A 30 1.31 -4.19 -4.03
C TYR A 30 1.36 -3.57 -2.63
N CYS A 31 0.57 -2.52 -2.35
CA CYS A 31 0.62 -1.80 -1.08
C CYS A 31 -0.45 -2.21 -0.06
N ALA A 32 -1.50 -2.93 -0.47
CA ALA A 32 -2.61 -3.37 0.36
C ALA A 32 -3.36 -2.26 1.14
N GLY A 33 -3.24 -1.00 0.73
CA GLY A 33 -3.93 0.14 1.35
C GLY A 33 -3.06 0.96 2.33
N GLY A 34 -1.77 0.65 2.44
CA GLY A 34 -0.82 1.48 3.21
C GLY A 34 -0.88 1.28 4.73
N CYS A 35 -0.33 2.25 5.47
CA CYS A 35 -0.14 2.15 6.92
C CYS A 35 -1.18 3.00 7.67
N SER A 36 -2.00 2.37 8.52
CA SER A 36 -3.01 3.06 9.34
C SER A 36 -2.39 4.00 10.39
N ALA A 37 -1.18 3.74 10.88
CA ALA A 37 -0.50 4.66 11.80
C ALA A 37 -0.08 5.96 11.10
N ASN A 38 0.45 5.87 9.86
CA ASN A 38 0.77 7.06 9.07
C ASN A 38 -0.49 7.81 8.64
N ALA A 39 -1.58 7.10 8.34
CA ALA A 39 -2.88 7.70 8.11
C ALA A 39 -3.31 8.57 9.30
N LEU A 40 -3.32 7.99 10.50
CA LEU A 40 -3.66 8.71 11.73
C LEU A 40 -2.73 9.91 11.98
N HIS A 41 -1.42 9.73 11.84
CA HIS A 41 -0.45 10.80 12.06
C HIS A 41 -0.61 11.97 11.08
N SER A 42 -0.89 11.69 9.81
CA SER A 42 -0.94 12.71 8.76
C SER A 42 -2.32 13.35 8.55
N THR A 43 -3.39 12.61 8.84
CA THR A 43 -4.78 13.04 8.57
C THR A 43 -5.63 13.20 9.84
N GLY A 44 -5.18 12.67 10.98
CA GLY A 44 -5.99 12.57 12.20
C GLY A 44 -6.99 11.42 12.18
N ASP A 45 -7.03 10.61 11.12
CA ASP A 45 -7.98 9.50 10.95
C ASP A 45 -7.25 8.22 10.47
N ILE A 46 -7.53 7.07 11.10
CA ILE A 46 -7.01 5.76 10.67
C ILE A 46 -7.57 5.32 9.30
N HIS A 47 -8.72 5.83 8.90
CA HIS A 47 -9.36 5.60 7.59
C HIS A 47 -8.78 6.50 6.48
N GLY A 48 -7.97 7.50 6.83
CA GLY A 48 -7.33 8.42 5.89
C GLY A 48 -6.17 7.81 5.12
N VAL A 49 -5.71 8.46 4.05
CA VAL A 49 -4.56 8.00 3.24
C VAL A 49 -3.39 8.96 3.36
N TYR A 50 -2.21 8.42 3.66
CA TYR A 50 -0.97 9.20 3.68
C TYR A 50 -0.41 9.38 2.26
N GLU A 51 -0.85 10.42 1.55
CA GLU A 51 -0.58 10.62 0.12
C GLU A 51 0.91 10.71 -0.23
N TYR A 52 1.73 11.37 0.59
CA TYR A 52 3.18 11.41 0.34
C TYR A 52 3.81 10.01 0.38
N GLY A 53 3.38 9.18 1.35
CA GLY A 53 3.79 7.78 1.43
C GLY A 53 3.35 6.97 0.21
N CYS A 54 2.14 7.21 -0.30
CA CYS A 54 1.64 6.58 -1.52
C CYS A 54 2.48 6.94 -2.75
N LYS A 55 2.84 8.21 -2.94
CA LYS A 55 3.74 8.65 -4.02
C LYS A 55 5.09 7.95 -3.97
N LEU A 56 5.71 7.92 -2.80
CA LEU A 56 7.00 7.28 -2.61
C LEU A 56 6.93 5.77 -2.84
N PHE A 57 5.87 5.12 -2.37
CA PHE A 57 5.67 3.69 -2.59
C PHE A 57 5.51 3.35 -4.08
N ARG A 58 4.72 4.12 -4.83
CA ARG A 58 4.54 3.92 -6.27
C ARG A 58 5.88 3.98 -7.01
N LYS A 59 6.71 4.98 -6.73
CA LYS A 59 8.06 5.06 -7.32
C LYS A 59 8.96 3.89 -6.91
N ARG A 60 8.93 3.46 -5.63
CA ARG A 60 9.70 2.27 -5.21
C ARG A 60 9.27 1.01 -5.96
N MET A 61 7.97 0.84 -6.20
CA MET A 61 7.46 -0.30 -6.97
C MET A 61 7.85 -0.22 -8.45
N GLU A 62 7.82 0.96 -9.07
CA GLU A 62 8.36 1.14 -10.43
C GLU A 62 9.82 0.68 -10.52
N CYS A 63 10.67 1.10 -9.57
CA CYS A 63 12.07 0.67 -9.51
C CYS A 63 12.21 -0.84 -9.32
N ALA A 64 11.43 -1.44 -8.41
CA ALA A 64 11.49 -2.87 -8.13
C ALA A 64 11.07 -3.72 -9.35
N LEU A 65 10.04 -3.28 -10.08
CA LEU A 65 9.60 -3.94 -11.31
C LEU A 65 10.70 -3.85 -12.38
N MET A 66 11.31 -2.68 -12.55
CA MET A 66 12.39 -2.51 -13.52
C MET A 66 13.61 -3.38 -13.20
N MET A 67 13.98 -3.50 -11.92
CA MET A 67 15.04 -4.42 -11.51
C MET A 67 14.73 -5.87 -11.93
N LYS A 68 13.48 -6.32 -11.78
CA LYS A 68 13.09 -7.67 -12.22
C LYS A 68 13.09 -7.85 -13.73
N VAL A 69 12.76 -6.81 -14.49
CA VAL A 69 12.90 -6.81 -15.95
C VAL A 69 14.37 -6.92 -16.35
N ALA A 70 15.25 -6.11 -15.76
CA ALA A 70 16.69 -6.17 -16.04
C ALA A 70 17.30 -7.53 -15.68
N GLU A 71 16.97 -8.09 -14.51
CA GLU A 71 17.39 -9.44 -14.12
C GLU A 71 16.93 -10.50 -15.13
N ALA A 72 15.71 -10.39 -15.66
CA ALA A 72 15.18 -11.33 -16.65
C ALA A 72 15.90 -11.21 -18.00
N GLN A 73 16.19 -9.99 -18.46
CA GLN A 73 16.95 -9.75 -19.70
C GLN A 73 18.37 -10.34 -19.60
N MET A 74 19.08 -10.08 -18.50
CA MET A 74 20.41 -10.62 -18.27
C MET A 74 20.45 -12.15 -18.18
N ARG A 75 19.35 -12.80 -17.79
CA ARG A 75 19.25 -14.27 -17.83
C ARG A 75 19.06 -14.76 -19.26
N ALA A 76 18.17 -14.13 -20.03
CA ALA A 76 17.91 -14.50 -21.42
C ALA A 76 19.14 -14.30 -22.34
N GLU A 77 20.00 -13.32 -22.06
CA GLU A 77 21.25 -13.11 -22.82
C GLU A 77 22.35 -14.15 -22.54
N LYS A 78 22.24 -14.91 -21.45
CA LYS A 78 23.19 -15.95 -21.06
C LYS A 78 22.80 -17.34 -21.56
N GLU A 79 21.59 -17.48 -22.09
CA GLU A 79 21.04 -18.70 -22.69
C GLU A 79 21.32 -18.70 -24.20
#